data_AF-A0A1C3RJH3-F1
#
_entry.id   AF-A0A1C3RJH3-F1
#
_cell.length_a   1.000
_cell.length_b   1.000
_cell.length_c   1.000
_cell.angle_alpha   90.00
_cell.angle_beta   90.00
_cell.angle_gamma   90.00
#
_symmetry.space_group_name_H-M   'P 1'
#
loop_
_entity.id
_entity.type
_entity.pdbx_description
1 polymer ?
#
loop_
_entity_poly.entity_id
_entity_poly.type
_entity_poly.pdbx_seq_one_letter_code
_entity_poly.pdbx_strand_id
1 'polypeptide(L)'
;MNAIEFLDKAIELNRLGEFINALNPQTSGALETANEYLVCLDYLYKKGDEESLDKLHEITRSNSPLYVLNLTYRPAKLALEGKLAEAKAVFEELERAYQTHENALTYDLQVYVKKFLRQGRMIDLAFKAQDHQAFEFEITTSKFSDHDYFVLASCNDIYFKRFGEGFLSSLGGETPCHIHLLNPESDFEDRVEQLSKTYPNLRITTEVVEHNATIYACRRFQLAGALMDHYGLPVWISDIDVVLSDQVKNADMSKSDLALFKVTKTINPLEIMHLSLSYVNQTERAKRFMDILGRYLTAFLASSPAYDESWGIDQLGYLTAETLSGAGVSDLHELCQAELADFQQNQSSSFEEKYDLRMEG
;
A
#
# COMPACT_ATOMS: atom_id res chain seq x y z
N MET A 1 14.62 7.07 -26.62
CA MET A 1 14.98 5.82 -27.31
C MET A 1 13.86 5.50 -28.28
N ASN A 2 14.14 5.45 -29.58
CA ASN A 2 13.09 5.25 -30.60
C ASN A 2 12.83 3.74 -30.84
N ALA A 3 11.70 3.41 -31.48
CA ALA A 3 11.26 2.01 -31.66
C ALA A 3 12.22 1.12 -32.48
N ILE A 4 13.14 1.72 -33.25
CA ILE A 4 14.15 1.02 -34.04
C ILE A 4 15.36 0.66 -33.16
N GLU A 5 15.79 1.55 -32.25
CA GLU A 5 16.79 1.24 -31.21
C GLU A 5 16.33 0.15 -30.24
N PHE A 6 15.01 -0.02 -30.05
CA PHE A 6 14.43 -1.09 -29.24
C PHE A 6 14.38 -2.44 -29.97
N LEU A 7 14.14 -2.44 -31.29
CA LEU A 7 14.17 -3.65 -32.13
C LEU A 7 15.58 -4.22 -32.28
N ASP A 8 16.61 -3.36 -32.36
CA ASP A 8 18.01 -3.78 -32.29
C ASP A 8 18.35 -4.40 -30.90
N LYS A 9 17.68 -3.94 -29.83
CA LYS A 9 17.77 -4.51 -28.49
C LYS A 9 16.95 -5.78 -28.29
N ALA A 10 15.84 -5.95 -29.00
CA ALA A 10 15.09 -7.21 -29.04
C ALA A 10 15.85 -8.32 -29.79
N ILE A 11 16.67 -7.94 -30.78
CA ILE A 11 17.67 -8.83 -31.38
C ILE A 11 18.79 -9.17 -30.37
N GLU A 12 19.15 -8.25 -29.46
CA GLU A 12 19.94 -8.57 -28.27
C GLU A 12 19.20 -9.47 -27.26
N LEU A 13 17.86 -9.42 -27.15
CA LEU A 13 17.09 -10.35 -26.29
C LEU A 13 17.07 -11.78 -26.83
N ASN A 14 17.10 -11.93 -28.16
CA ASN A 14 17.32 -13.25 -28.77
C ASN A 14 18.74 -13.77 -28.45
N ARG A 15 19.74 -12.86 -28.41
CA ARG A 15 21.08 -13.15 -27.87
C ARG A 15 21.09 -13.35 -26.36
N LEU A 16 20.20 -12.74 -25.59
CA LEU A 16 20.02 -12.96 -24.14
C LEU A 16 19.48 -14.37 -23.91
N GLY A 17 18.58 -14.86 -24.77
CA GLY A 17 18.17 -16.27 -24.80
C GLY A 17 19.31 -17.22 -25.14
N GLU A 18 20.17 -16.89 -26.11
CA GLU A 18 21.39 -17.67 -26.42
C GLU A 18 22.47 -17.57 -25.31
N PHE A 19 22.56 -16.43 -24.62
CA PHE A 19 23.51 -16.12 -23.55
C PHE A 19 23.10 -16.77 -22.21
N ILE A 20 21.81 -16.72 -21.85
CA ILE A 20 21.24 -17.46 -20.71
C ILE A 20 21.43 -18.97 -20.91
N ASN A 21 21.32 -19.47 -22.15
CA ASN A 21 21.63 -20.87 -22.48
C ASN A 21 23.14 -21.19 -22.48
N ALA A 22 24.02 -20.18 -22.58
CA ALA A 22 25.48 -20.33 -22.57
C ALA A 22 26.11 -20.16 -21.17
N LEU A 23 25.38 -19.67 -20.18
CA LEU A 23 25.88 -19.40 -18.83
C LEU A 23 25.95 -20.67 -17.98
N ASN A 24 27.18 -21.19 -17.88
CA ASN A 24 27.65 -22.15 -16.89
C ASN A 24 27.51 -21.54 -15.46
N PRO A 25 27.11 -22.29 -14.40
CA PRO A 25 26.64 -21.72 -13.12
C PRO A 25 27.67 -21.02 -12.21
N GLN A 26 28.87 -20.64 -12.69
CA GLN A 26 30.01 -20.35 -11.81
C GLN A 26 30.67 -18.95 -11.92
N THR A 27 30.03 -17.93 -12.49
CA THR A 27 30.68 -16.59 -12.58
C THR A 27 29.78 -15.40 -12.29
N SER A 28 30.43 -14.29 -11.90
CA SER A 28 29.92 -12.96 -11.57
C SER A 28 29.01 -12.28 -12.60
N GLY A 29 28.83 -12.87 -13.80
CA GLY A 29 27.90 -12.37 -14.83
C GLY A 29 26.42 -12.62 -14.55
N ALA A 30 26.10 -13.43 -13.54
CA ALA A 30 24.71 -13.71 -13.14
C ALA A 30 23.96 -12.46 -12.64
N LEU A 31 24.67 -11.50 -12.05
CA LEU A 31 24.08 -10.28 -11.46
C LEU A 31 23.67 -9.26 -12.54
N GLU A 32 24.53 -9.06 -13.56
CA GLU A 32 24.20 -8.27 -14.75
C GLU A 32 23.02 -8.91 -15.51
N THR A 33 23.06 -10.24 -15.67
CA THR A 33 21.97 -10.99 -16.35
C THR A 33 20.64 -10.88 -15.60
N ALA A 34 20.64 -10.92 -14.26
CA ALA A 34 19.41 -10.78 -13.48
C ALA A 34 18.84 -9.35 -13.55
N ASN A 35 19.68 -8.33 -13.53
CA ASN A 35 19.26 -6.93 -13.70
C ASN A 35 18.72 -6.68 -15.11
N GLU A 36 19.40 -7.17 -16.15
CA GLU A 36 18.92 -7.12 -17.52
C GLU A 36 17.58 -7.86 -17.67
N TYR A 37 17.45 -9.03 -17.05
CA TYR A 37 16.22 -9.80 -17.02
C TYR A 37 15.07 -9.04 -16.33
N LEU A 38 15.33 -8.37 -15.20
CA LEU A 38 14.35 -7.51 -14.53
C LEU A 38 13.94 -6.31 -15.39
N VAL A 39 14.88 -5.69 -16.12
CA VAL A 39 14.58 -4.61 -17.07
C VAL A 39 13.71 -5.12 -18.22
N CYS A 40 13.95 -6.34 -18.70
CA CYS A 40 13.14 -6.96 -19.75
C CYS A 40 11.73 -7.25 -19.26
N LEU A 41 11.60 -7.84 -18.07
CA LEU A 41 10.31 -8.07 -17.43
C LEU A 41 9.55 -6.75 -17.27
N ASP A 42 10.19 -5.73 -16.67
CA ASP A 42 9.64 -4.38 -16.51
C ASP A 42 9.11 -3.82 -17.84
N TYR A 43 9.92 -3.91 -18.90
CA TYR A 43 9.53 -3.43 -20.21
C TYR A 43 8.32 -4.17 -20.79
N LEU A 44 8.34 -5.52 -20.76
CA LEU A 44 7.27 -6.33 -21.32
C LEU A 44 5.94 -6.10 -20.58
N TYR A 45 6.00 -5.96 -19.25
CA TYR A 45 4.84 -5.57 -18.44
C TYR A 45 4.33 -4.17 -18.79
N LYS A 46 5.20 -3.16 -18.91
CA LYS A 46 4.80 -1.80 -19.34
C LYS A 46 4.15 -1.77 -20.72
N LYS A 47 4.51 -2.70 -21.59
CA LYS A 47 3.91 -2.84 -22.93
C LYS A 47 2.62 -3.64 -22.94
N GLY A 48 2.30 -4.36 -21.86
CA GLY A 48 1.22 -5.35 -21.87
C GLY A 48 1.46 -6.45 -22.91
N ASP A 49 2.72 -6.79 -23.19
CA ASP A 49 3.08 -7.82 -24.17
C ASP A 49 2.98 -9.22 -23.53
N GLU A 50 1.75 -9.70 -23.41
CA GLU A 50 1.43 -10.97 -22.75
C GLU A 50 2.09 -12.17 -23.44
N GLU A 51 2.15 -12.17 -24.76
CA GLU A 51 2.74 -13.26 -25.54
C GLU A 51 4.25 -13.40 -25.25
N SER A 52 4.97 -12.28 -25.18
CA SER A 52 6.39 -12.30 -24.84
C SER A 52 6.62 -12.66 -23.37
N LEU A 53 5.75 -12.25 -22.45
CA LEU A 53 5.80 -12.67 -21.05
C LEU A 53 5.59 -14.18 -20.91
N ASP A 54 4.59 -14.74 -21.58
CA ASP A 54 4.31 -16.18 -21.57
C ASP A 54 5.49 -16.98 -22.15
N LYS A 55 6.09 -16.51 -23.26
CA LYS A 55 7.31 -17.10 -23.83
C LYS A 55 8.49 -17.04 -22.85
N LEU A 56 8.66 -15.92 -22.16
CA LEU A 56 9.71 -15.77 -21.15
C LEU A 56 9.48 -16.78 -20.00
N HIS A 57 8.22 -16.99 -19.58
CA HIS A 57 7.79 -18.01 -18.62
C HIS A 57 8.16 -19.42 -19.07
N GLU A 58 7.85 -19.77 -20.32
CA GLU A 58 8.18 -21.07 -20.89
C GLU A 58 9.69 -21.33 -20.98
N ILE A 59 10.47 -20.30 -21.28
CA ILE A 59 11.93 -20.41 -21.45
C ILE A 59 12.65 -20.49 -20.09
N THR A 60 12.15 -19.80 -19.06
CA THR A 60 12.69 -19.95 -17.70
C THR A 60 12.25 -21.26 -17.07
N ARG A 61 13.12 -22.27 -17.09
CA ARG A 61 12.87 -23.56 -16.43
C ARG A 61 12.81 -23.40 -14.91
N SER A 62 12.03 -24.24 -14.24
CA SER A 62 11.88 -24.30 -12.77
C SER A 62 13.19 -24.41 -11.98
N ASN A 63 14.27 -24.83 -12.64
CA ASN A 63 15.59 -25.04 -12.04
C ASN A 63 16.53 -23.83 -12.19
N SER A 64 16.05 -22.69 -12.71
CA SER A 64 16.83 -21.46 -12.88
C SER A 64 16.50 -20.43 -11.79
N PRO A 65 17.47 -19.68 -11.24
CA PRO A 65 17.20 -18.51 -10.40
C PRO A 65 16.34 -17.45 -11.09
N LEU A 66 16.41 -17.35 -12.43
CA LEU A 66 15.54 -16.46 -13.21
C LEU A 66 14.05 -16.85 -13.14
N TYR A 67 13.76 -18.12 -12.84
CA TYR A 67 12.40 -18.58 -12.60
C TYR A 67 11.77 -17.88 -11.39
N VAL A 68 12.55 -17.64 -10.35
CA VAL A 68 12.10 -16.93 -9.15
C VAL A 68 11.68 -15.51 -9.51
N LEU A 69 12.49 -14.80 -10.31
CA LEU A 69 12.19 -13.43 -10.77
C LEU A 69 11.00 -13.39 -11.74
N ASN A 70 10.70 -14.50 -12.39
CA ASN A 70 9.55 -14.57 -13.26
C ASN A 70 8.24 -14.71 -12.47
N LEU A 71 8.29 -15.53 -11.43
CA LEU A 71 7.17 -15.78 -10.54
C LEU A 71 6.84 -14.61 -9.62
N THR A 72 7.68 -13.58 -9.49
CA THR A 72 7.35 -12.41 -8.66
C THR A 72 6.22 -11.56 -9.25
N TYR A 73 6.19 -11.38 -10.57
CA TYR A 73 5.23 -10.45 -11.18
C TYR A 73 3.86 -11.07 -11.50
N ARG A 74 3.84 -12.35 -11.85
CA ARG A 74 2.61 -13.05 -12.28
C ARG A 74 1.50 -13.05 -11.21
N PRO A 75 1.78 -13.33 -9.93
CA PRO A 75 0.74 -13.31 -8.91
C PRO A 75 0.08 -11.94 -8.71
N ALA A 76 0.86 -10.86 -8.78
CA ALA A 76 0.34 -9.50 -8.64
C ALA A 76 -0.61 -9.15 -9.79
N LYS A 77 -0.25 -9.51 -11.02
CA LYS A 77 -1.14 -9.40 -12.19
C LYS A 77 -2.43 -10.18 -11.98
N LEU A 78 -2.32 -11.46 -11.59
CA LEU A 78 -3.50 -12.29 -11.32
C LEU A 78 -4.39 -11.70 -10.22
N ALA A 79 -3.80 -11.10 -9.18
CA ALA A 79 -4.55 -10.41 -8.14
C ALA A 79 -5.30 -9.18 -8.67
N LEU A 80 -4.65 -8.36 -9.51
CA LEU A 80 -5.28 -7.20 -10.18
C LEU A 80 -6.42 -7.61 -11.11
N GLU A 81 -6.33 -8.80 -11.72
CA GLU A 81 -7.39 -9.39 -12.55
C GLU A 81 -8.51 -10.06 -11.73
N GLY A 82 -8.42 -10.04 -10.40
CA GLY A 82 -9.37 -10.71 -9.51
C GLY A 82 -9.23 -12.23 -9.45
N LYS A 83 -8.19 -12.81 -10.06
CA LYS A 83 -7.89 -14.26 -10.07
C LYS A 83 -7.10 -14.67 -8.82
N LEU A 84 -7.64 -14.37 -7.65
CA LEU A 84 -6.92 -14.52 -6.37
C LEU A 84 -6.48 -15.97 -6.07
N ALA A 85 -7.27 -16.98 -6.47
CA ALA A 85 -6.91 -18.39 -6.27
C ALA A 85 -5.70 -18.81 -7.14
N GLU A 86 -5.64 -18.35 -8.38
CA GLU A 86 -4.49 -18.56 -9.27
C GLU A 86 -3.27 -17.79 -8.74
N ALA A 87 -3.46 -16.54 -8.31
CA ALA A 87 -2.40 -15.73 -7.70
C ALA A 87 -1.77 -16.46 -6.51
N LYS A 88 -2.60 -17.01 -5.60
CA LYS A 88 -2.14 -17.82 -4.47
C LYS A 88 -1.32 -19.03 -4.91
N ALA A 89 -1.79 -19.79 -5.90
CA ALA A 89 -1.07 -20.97 -6.40
C ALA A 89 0.32 -20.60 -6.95
N VAL A 90 0.42 -19.47 -7.68
CA VAL A 90 1.70 -18.97 -8.20
C VAL A 90 2.61 -18.47 -7.06
N PHE A 91 2.05 -17.91 -5.98
CA PHE A 91 2.85 -17.55 -4.80
C PHE A 91 3.40 -18.76 -4.04
N GLU A 92 2.61 -19.82 -3.87
CA GLU A 92 3.09 -21.09 -3.29
C GLU A 92 4.20 -21.72 -4.16
N GLU A 93 4.14 -21.51 -5.47
CA GLU A 93 5.21 -21.87 -6.38
C GLU A 93 6.44 -20.99 -6.24
N LEU A 94 6.27 -19.66 -6.15
CA LEU A 94 7.35 -18.70 -5.89
C LEU A 94 8.09 -19.04 -4.59
N GLU A 95 7.37 -19.38 -3.53
CA GLU A 95 7.97 -19.75 -2.24
C GLU A 95 8.83 -21.01 -2.34
N ARG A 96 8.32 -22.05 -3.02
CA ARG A 96 9.09 -23.28 -3.29
C ARG A 96 10.32 -23.00 -4.16
N ALA A 97 10.17 -22.19 -5.20
CA ALA A 97 11.27 -21.81 -6.09
C ALA A 97 12.33 -21.00 -5.33
N TYR A 98 11.92 -20.04 -4.51
CA TYR A 98 12.82 -19.24 -3.69
C TYR A 98 13.59 -20.10 -2.68
N GLN A 99 12.92 -20.99 -1.94
CA GLN A 99 13.60 -21.92 -1.02
C GLN A 99 14.64 -22.80 -1.72
N THR A 100 14.39 -23.16 -2.98
CA THR A 100 15.31 -23.96 -3.79
C THR A 100 16.52 -23.15 -4.24
N HIS A 101 16.33 -21.87 -4.58
CA HIS A 101 17.33 -21.04 -5.27
C HIS A 101 17.88 -19.87 -4.45
N GLU A 102 17.50 -19.70 -3.17
CA GLU A 102 17.86 -18.54 -2.34
C GLU A 102 19.37 -18.27 -2.35
N ASN A 103 20.19 -19.31 -2.18
CA ASN A 103 21.65 -19.19 -2.15
C ASN A 103 22.28 -18.82 -3.51
N ALA A 104 21.54 -18.98 -4.60
CA ALA A 104 21.95 -18.57 -5.95
C ALA A 104 21.55 -17.12 -6.28
N LEU A 105 20.69 -16.52 -5.45
CA LEU A 105 20.30 -15.13 -5.57
C LEU A 105 21.29 -14.23 -4.82
N THR A 106 21.53 -13.06 -5.40
CA THR A 106 22.28 -11.99 -4.75
C THR A 106 21.49 -11.46 -3.57
N TYR A 107 22.15 -10.81 -2.61
CA TYR A 107 21.46 -10.24 -1.44
C TYR A 107 20.31 -9.31 -1.86
N ASP A 108 20.53 -8.42 -2.82
CA ASP A 108 19.51 -7.48 -3.31
C ASP A 108 18.31 -8.21 -3.93
N LEU A 109 18.55 -9.27 -4.71
CA LEU A 109 17.48 -10.09 -5.28
C LEU A 109 16.75 -10.91 -4.22
N GLN A 110 17.46 -11.39 -3.19
CA GLN A 110 16.80 -12.05 -2.06
C GLN A 110 15.88 -11.08 -1.32
N VAL A 111 16.35 -9.86 -1.05
CA VAL A 111 15.52 -8.81 -0.43
C VAL A 111 14.30 -8.51 -1.30
N TYR A 112 14.50 -8.37 -2.62
CA TYR A 112 13.43 -8.16 -3.58
C TYR A 112 12.40 -9.30 -3.57
N VAL A 113 12.83 -10.56 -3.74
CA VAL A 113 11.92 -11.71 -3.75
C VAL A 113 11.23 -11.89 -2.40
N LYS A 114 11.93 -11.67 -1.27
CA LYS A 114 11.32 -11.68 0.06
C LYS A 114 10.18 -10.67 0.18
N LYS A 115 10.29 -9.48 -0.44
CA LYS A 115 9.17 -8.52 -0.50
C LYS A 115 7.96 -9.11 -1.25
N PHE A 116 8.16 -9.79 -2.37
CA PHE A 116 7.07 -10.46 -3.10
C PHE A 116 6.49 -11.65 -2.34
N LEU A 117 7.31 -12.48 -1.71
CA LEU A 117 6.82 -13.58 -0.87
C LEU A 117 5.97 -13.08 0.29
N ARG A 118 6.36 -11.95 0.91
CA ARG A 118 5.51 -11.28 1.91
C ARG A 118 4.16 -10.91 1.30
N GLN A 119 4.11 -10.35 0.09
CA GLN A 119 2.84 -10.06 -0.62
C GLN A 119 2.00 -11.33 -0.86
N GLY A 120 2.64 -12.45 -1.21
CA GLY A 120 1.93 -13.71 -1.41
C GLY A 120 1.25 -14.25 -0.17
N ARG A 121 1.96 -14.18 0.95
CA ARG A 121 1.40 -14.52 2.26
C ARG A 121 0.26 -13.58 2.64
N MET A 122 0.30 -12.33 2.20
CA MET A 122 -0.80 -11.38 2.42
C MET A 122 -2.08 -11.76 1.66
N ILE A 123 -1.96 -12.25 0.42
CA ILE A 123 -3.12 -12.77 -0.33
C ILE A 123 -3.72 -13.99 0.38
N ASP A 124 -2.90 -14.92 0.87
CA ASP A 124 -3.39 -16.05 1.67
C ASP A 124 -4.08 -15.61 2.98
N LEU A 125 -3.51 -14.61 3.66
CA LEU A 125 -4.12 -14.02 4.84
C LEU A 125 -5.46 -13.35 4.54
N ALA A 126 -5.61 -12.69 3.38
CA ALA A 126 -6.88 -12.08 3.01
C ALA A 126 -7.99 -13.11 2.77
N PHE A 127 -7.65 -14.30 2.25
CA PHE A 127 -8.59 -15.42 2.19
C PHE A 127 -9.01 -15.89 3.58
N LYS A 128 -8.06 -15.96 4.51
CA LYS A 128 -8.31 -16.36 5.90
C LYS A 128 -8.98 -15.27 6.73
N ALA A 129 -8.85 -14.00 6.34
CA ALA A 129 -9.34 -12.83 7.08
C ALA A 129 -10.84 -12.89 7.37
N GLN A 130 -11.62 -13.61 6.55
CA GLN A 130 -13.04 -13.85 6.81
C GLN A 130 -13.30 -14.57 8.15
N ASP A 131 -12.35 -15.40 8.59
CA ASP A 131 -12.42 -16.15 9.84
C ASP A 131 -11.85 -15.38 11.04
N HIS A 132 -11.17 -14.25 10.80
CA HIS A 132 -10.59 -13.44 11.87
C HIS A 132 -11.62 -12.48 12.47
N GLN A 133 -11.49 -12.24 13.78
CA GLN A 133 -12.32 -11.25 14.47
C GLN A 133 -12.07 -9.84 13.93
N ALA A 134 -13.14 -9.05 13.88
CA ALA A 134 -13.04 -7.63 13.57
C ALA A 134 -12.20 -6.92 14.65
N PHE A 135 -11.56 -5.81 14.26
CA PHE A 135 -10.88 -4.96 15.23
C PHE A 135 -11.91 -4.31 16.15
N GLU A 136 -11.81 -4.56 17.45
CA GLU A 136 -12.68 -3.93 18.44
C GLU A 136 -12.01 -2.67 19.00
N PHE A 137 -12.75 -1.56 18.94
CA PHE A 137 -12.30 -0.28 19.43
C PHE A 137 -13.47 0.50 20.04
N GLU A 138 -13.30 0.96 21.27
CA GLU A 138 -14.33 1.74 21.95
C GLU A 138 -14.21 3.22 21.57
N ILE A 139 -15.26 3.76 20.95
CA ILE A 139 -15.32 5.16 20.54
C ILE A 139 -16.06 5.94 21.62
N THR A 140 -15.31 6.72 22.41
CA THR A 140 -15.86 7.55 23.50
C THR A 140 -16.17 8.98 23.08
N THR A 141 -15.84 9.35 21.84
CA THR A 141 -15.98 10.71 21.32
C THR A 141 -17.43 11.02 20.92
N SER A 142 -17.84 12.28 21.05
CA SER A 142 -19.13 12.75 20.54
C SER A 142 -19.18 12.67 19.01
N LYS A 143 -20.38 12.48 18.45
CA LYS A 143 -20.58 12.51 16.99
C LYS A 143 -20.35 13.90 16.41
N PHE A 144 -20.02 13.94 15.12
CA PHE A 144 -20.12 15.16 14.32
C PHE A 144 -21.58 15.44 13.96
N SER A 145 -21.93 16.72 13.78
CA SER A 145 -23.28 17.17 13.40
C SER A 145 -23.19 17.97 12.11
N ASP A 146 -24.10 17.73 11.17
CA ASP A 146 -24.28 18.54 9.95
C ASP A 146 -23.06 18.62 9.01
N HIS A 147 -22.41 17.47 8.75
CA HIS A 147 -21.30 17.37 7.81
C HIS A 147 -21.48 16.22 6.82
N ASP A 148 -20.91 16.36 5.61
CA ASP A 148 -21.01 15.35 4.55
C ASP A 148 -19.96 14.24 4.67
N TYR A 149 -18.87 14.48 5.40
CA TYR A 149 -17.77 13.54 5.63
C TYR A 149 -16.95 13.94 6.87
N PHE A 150 -16.01 13.08 7.27
CA PHE A 150 -14.93 13.44 8.18
C PHE A 150 -13.57 13.01 7.64
N VAL A 151 -12.49 13.59 8.17
CA VAL A 151 -11.11 13.20 7.87
C VAL A 151 -10.55 12.38 9.03
N LEU A 152 -9.87 11.28 8.74
CA LEU A 152 -9.22 10.40 9.68
C LEU A 152 -7.72 10.34 9.40
N ALA A 153 -6.92 10.57 10.44
CA ALA A 153 -5.49 10.29 10.43
C ALA A 153 -5.11 9.44 11.65
N SER A 154 -4.02 8.68 11.52
CA SER A 154 -3.41 7.97 12.64
C SER A 154 -1.90 8.10 12.60
N CYS A 155 -1.28 8.29 13.75
CA CYS A 155 0.16 8.49 13.89
C CYS A 155 0.60 8.27 15.34
N ASN A 156 1.92 8.23 15.58
CA ASN A 156 2.46 8.30 16.93
C ASN A 156 2.62 9.76 17.40
N ASP A 157 2.94 9.95 18.67
CA ASP A 157 3.12 11.28 19.29
C ASP A 157 4.17 12.15 18.58
N ILE A 158 5.31 11.54 18.19
CA ILE A 158 6.41 12.21 17.50
C ILE A 158 5.93 12.81 16.18
N TYR A 159 5.25 12.01 15.34
CA TYR A 159 4.69 12.50 14.08
C TYR A 159 3.60 13.54 14.30
N PHE A 160 2.77 13.37 15.32
CA PHE A 160 1.70 14.33 15.60
C PHE A 160 2.26 15.69 16.01
N LYS A 161 3.28 15.74 16.87
CA LYS A 161 3.98 16.99 17.23
C LYS A 161 4.57 17.69 16.02
N ARG A 162 5.10 16.91 15.06
CA ARG A 162 5.76 17.43 13.87
C ARG A 162 4.77 17.96 12.82
N PHE A 163 3.71 17.21 12.54
CA PHE A 163 2.85 17.45 11.39
C PHE A 163 1.41 17.84 11.74
N GLY A 164 0.95 17.58 12.97
CA GLY A 164 -0.45 17.68 13.36
C GLY A 164 -1.04 19.08 13.20
N GLU A 165 -0.33 20.14 13.60
CA GLU A 165 -0.84 21.52 13.45
C GLU A 165 -0.93 21.94 11.98
N GLY A 166 0.05 21.57 11.16
CA GLY A 166 0.02 21.83 9.71
C GLY A 166 -1.13 21.10 9.02
N PHE A 167 -1.33 19.82 9.37
CA PHE A 167 -2.46 19.01 8.91
C PHE A 167 -3.80 19.66 9.25
N LEU A 168 -4.03 19.98 10.54
CA LEU A 168 -5.26 20.59 11.02
C LEU A 168 -5.51 21.98 10.41
N SER A 169 -4.45 22.77 10.23
CA SER A 169 -4.53 24.07 9.56
C SER A 169 -5.01 23.93 8.11
N SER A 170 -4.54 22.90 7.38
CA SER A 170 -4.96 22.65 5.98
C SER A 170 -6.46 22.31 5.85
N LEU A 171 -7.06 21.79 6.93
CA LEU A 171 -8.47 21.46 7.01
C LEU A 171 -9.38 22.69 7.27
N GLY A 172 -8.81 23.82 7.68
CA GLY A 172 -9.54 25.08 7.82
C GLY A 172 -10.46 25.19 9.05
N GLY A 173 -10.27 24.37 10.09
CA GLY A 173 -11.00 24.49 11.37
C GLY A 173 -12.44 23.95 11.38
N GLU A 174 -13.15 24.04 10.26
CA GLU A 174 -14.55 23.62 10.13
C GLU A 174 -14.70 22.14 9.74
N THR A 175 -13.72 21.60 9.00
CA THR A 175 -13.77 20.20 8.55
C THR A 175 -13.67 19.24 9.74
N PRO A 176 -14.60 18.29 9.90
CA PRO A 176 -14.52 17.26 10.94
C PRO A 176 -13.27 16.43 10.81
N CYS A 177 -12.53 16.30 11.91
CA CYS A 177 -11.28 15.58 11.94
C CYS A 177 -11.25 14.64 13.13
N HIS A 178 -10.95 13.37 12.88
CA HIS A 178 -10.60 12.38 13.89
C HIS A 178 -9.12 12.06 13.78
N ILE A 179 -8.37 12.22 14.87
CA ILE A 179 -6.98 11.77 14.96
C ILE A 179 -6.90 10.64 15.97
N HIS A 180 -6.37 9.51 15.54
CA HIS A 180 -6.04 8.41 16.45
C HIS A 180 -4.54 8.40 16.75
N LEU A 181 -4.19 8.73 17.98
CA LEU A 181 -2.81 8.91 18.42
C LEU A 181 -2.31 7.69 19.20
N LEU A 182 -1.26 7.07 18.68
CA LEU A 182 -0.62 5.93 19.33
C LEU A 182 0.54 6.38 20.21
N ASN A 183 0.68 5.75 21.38
CA ASN A 183 1.75 6.02 22.34
C ASN A 183 1.88 7.52 22.68
N PRO A 184 0.79 8.19 23.14
CA PRO A 184 0.84 9.60 23.51
C PRO A 184 1.84 9.85 24.66
N GLU A 185 2.55 10.97 24.59
CA GLU A 185 3.45 11.40 25.68
C GLU A 185 2.69 12.07 26.84
N SER A 186 3.36 12.31 27.96
CA SER A 186 2.72 12.85 29.17
C SER A 186 2.17 14.28 29.03
N ASP A 187 2.60 15.03 28.01
CA ASP A 187 2.11 16.38 27.71
C ASP A 187 0.89 16.40 26.77
N PHE A 188 0.40 15.23 26.38
CA PHE A 188 -0.66 15.08 25.38
C PHE A 188 -1.96 15.78 25.76
N GLU A 189 -2.43 15.64 27.01
CA GLU A 189 -3.73 16.20 27.44
C GLU A 189 -3.78 17.73 27.28
N ASP A 190 -2.73 18.43 27.72
CA ASP A 190 -2.60 19.88 27.59
C ASP A 190 -2.61 20.31 26.11
N ARG A 191 -1.92 19.56 25.25
CA ARG A 191 -1.87 19.82 23.81
C ARG A 191 -3.23 19.61 23.15
N VAL A 192 -3.94 18.55 23.49
CA VAL A 192 -5.30 18.29 22.97
C VAL A 192 -6.29 19.34 23.44
N GLU A 193 -6.20 19.80 24.69
CA GLU A 193 -7.06 20.87 25.18
C GLU A 193 -6.85 22.16 24.38
N GLN A 194 -5.59 22.52 24.11
CA GLN A 194 -5.26 23.70 23.28
C GLN A 194 -5.76 23.54 21.85
N LEU A 195 -5.49 22.40 21.21
CA LEU A 195 -5.94 22.16 19.84
C LEU A 195 -7.47 22.13 19.72
N SER A 196 -8.18 21.57 20.71
CA SER A 196 -9.65 21.52 20.70
C SER A 196 -10.30 22.90 20.79
N LYS A 197 -9.61 23.91 21.37
CA LYS A 197 -10.06 25.31 21.38
C LYS A 197 -9.94 25.94 20.00
N THR A 198 -8.91 25.59 19.24
CA THR A 198 -8.66 26.09 17.89
C THR A 198 -9.47 25.35 16.83
N TYR A 199 -9.66 24.04 17.02
CA TYR A 199 -10.30 23.12 16.09
C TYR A 199 -11.50 22.45 16.78
N PRO A 200 -12.67 23.09 16.84
CA PRO A 200 -13.83 22.59 17.61
C PRO A 200 -14.39 21.26 17.08
N ASN A 201 -14.14 20.96 15.80
CA ASN A 201 -14.52 19.70 15.14
C ASN A 201 -13.39 18.66 15.16
N LEU A 202 -12.39 18.83 16.01
CA LEU A 202 -11.37 17.82 16.28
C LEU A 202 -11.88 16.82 17.31
N ARG A 203 -11.69 15.54 17.03
CA ARG A 203 -11.84 14.43 17.97
C ARG A 203 -10.52 13.68 18.00
N ILE A 204 -10.08 13.32 19.20
CA ILE A 204 -8.85 12.56 19.39
C ILE A 204 -9.17 11.33 20.22
N THR A 205 -8.63 10.20 19.78
CA THR A 205 -8.58 8.98 20.58
C THR A 205 -7.14 8.50 20.69
N THR A 206 -6.87 7.67 21.69
CA THR A 206 -5.51 7.19 21.97
C THR A 206 -5.46 5.68 22.18
N GLU A 207 -4.30 5.11 21.91
CA GLU A 207 -3.97 3.70 22.19
C GLU A 207 -2.50 3.60 22.62
N VAL A 208 -2.17 2.63 23.47
CA VAL A 208 -0.77 2.27 23.77
C VAL A 208 -0.48 0.93 23.09
N VAL A 209 0.54 0.90 22.26
CA VAL A 209 0.94 -0.25 21.43
C VAL A 209 2.46 -0.45 21.44
N GLU A 210 2.92 -1.58 20.94
CA GLU A 210 4.33 -1.79 20.62
C GLU A 210 4.83 -0.76 19.59
N HIS A 211 6.08 -0.30 19.74
CA HIS A 211 6.65 0.70 18.84
C HIS A 211 6.91 0.10 17.47
N ASN A 212 5.99 0.35 16.54
CA ASN A 212 6.06 -0.20 15.20
C ASN A 212 5.39 0.73 14.19
N ALA A 213 6.17 1.26 13.25
CA ALA A 213 5.69 2.18 12.22
C ALA A 213 4.55 1.59 11.37
N THR A 214 4.55 0.27 11.17
CA THR A 214 3.49 -0.43 10.45
C THR A 214 2.17 -0.36 11.20
N ILE A 215 2.18 -0.55 12.52
CA ILE A 215 0.97 -0.44 13.35
C ILE A 215 0.42 0.98 13.22
N TYR A 216 1.27 2.00 13.33
CA TYR A 216 0.86 3.40 13.22
C TYR A 216 0.18 3.71 11.87
N ALA A 217 0.76 3.24 10.76
CA ALA A 217 0.19 3.46 9.44
C ALA A 217 -1.10 2.67 9.18
N CYS A 218 -1.19 1.43 9.66
CA CYS A 218 -2.34 0.55 9.42
C CYS A 218 -3.55 0.92 10.29
N ARG A 219 -3.33 1.53 11.46
CA ARG A 219 -4.39 1.71 12.46
C ARG A 219 -5.54 2.58 11.96
N ARG A 220 -5.28 3.59 11.13
CA ARG A 220 -6.33 4.40 10.48
C ARG A 220 -7.33 3.56 9.68
N PHE A 221 -6.88 2.49 9.01
CA PHE A 221 -7.77 1.63 8.23
C PHE A 221 -8.53 0.65 9.13
N GLN A 222 -7.91 0.15 10.19
CA GLN A 222 -8.60 -0.71 11.16
C GLN A 222 -9.72 0.02 11.89
N LEU A 223 -9.53 1.33 12.14
CA LEU A 223 -10.50 2.17 12.83
C LEU A 223 -11.60 2.73 11.92
N ALA A 224 -11.29 2.99 10.65
CA ALA A 224 -12.16 3.73 9.74
C ALA A 224 -13.58 3.15 9.68
N GLY A 225 -13.75 1.83 9.59
CA GLY A 225 -15.08 1.21 9.56
C GLY A 225 -15.92 1.48 10.82
N ALA A 226 -15.34 1.31 12.00
CA ALA A 226 -16.03 1.58 13.27
C ALA A 226 -16.37 3.06 13.44
N LEU A 227 -15.45 3.96 13.04
CA LEU A 227 -15.68 5.40 13.08
C LEU A 227 -16.75 5.84 12.07
N MET A 228 -16.78 5.24 10.89
CA MET A 228 -17.83 5.44 9.89
C MET A 228 -19.20 5.06 10.45
N ASP A 229 -19.33 3.92 11.13
CA ASP A 229 -20.58 3.49 11.74
C ASP A 229 -20.99 4.39 12.92
N HIS A 230 -20.02 4.78 13.74
CA HIS A 230 -20.26 5.70 14.85
C HIS A 230 -20.72 7.08 14.38
N TYR A 231 -20.01 7.69 13.44
CA TYR A 231 -20.36 9.03 12.95
C TYR A 231 -21.52 9.01 11.95
N GLY A 232 -21.75 7.90 11.25
CA GLY A 232 -22.72 7.82 10.16
C GLY A 232 -22.31 8.62 8.92
N LEU A 233 -21.01 8.89 8.76
CA LEU A 233 -20.45 9.74 7.71
C LEU A 233 -19.38 9.00 6.88
N PRO A 234 -19.27 9.27 5.58
CA PRO A 234 -18.10 8.90 4.78
C PRO A 234 -16.80 9.42 5.38
N VAL A 235 -15.67 8.79 5.04
CA VAL A 235 -14.36 9.13 5.59
C VAL A 235 -13.32 9.37 4.50
N TRP A 236 -12.57 10.46 4.66
CA TRP A 236 -11.26 10.62 4.06
C TRP A 236 -10.20 10.06 4.99
N ILE A 237 -9.45 9.07 4.58
CA ILE A 237 -8.34 8.48 5.34
C ILE A 237 -7.04 9.07 4.80
N SER A 238 -6.28 9.75 5.65
CA SER A 238 -5.07 10.49 5.27
C SER A 238 -3.86 10.08 6.10
N ASP A 239 -2.66 10.24 5.56
CA ASP A 239 -1.45 10.36 6.37
C ASP A 239 -1.51 11.71 7.12
N ILE A 240 -0.83 11.81 8.26
CA ILE A 240 -0.78 13.05 9.05
C ILE A 240 0.15 14.12 8.44
N ASP A 241 1.08 13.72 7.56
CA ASP A 241 2.04 14.61 6.91
C ASP A 241 1.56 15.17 5.56
N VAL A 242 0.27 14.97 5.26
CA VAL A 242 -0.41 15.43 4.05
C VAL A 242 -1.06 16.79 4.27
N VAL A 243 -0.99 17.65 3.25
CA VAL A 243 -1.73 18.93 3.20
C VAL A 243 -2.90 18.77 2.24
N LEU A 244 -4.14 18.92 2.74
CA LEU A 244 -5.33 18.77 1.91
C LEU A 244 -5.67 20.09 1.20
N SER A 245 -5.74 20.04 -0.14
CA SER A 245 -6.16 21.19 -0.94
C SER A 245 -7.68 21.36 -0.96
N ASP A 246 -8.13 22.56 -1.34
CA ASP A 246 -9.57 22.83 -1.51
C ASP A 246 -10.19 21.99 -2.64
N GLN A 247 -9.43 21.64 -3.69
CA GLN A 247 -9.96 20.76 -4.75
C GLN A 247 -10.33 19.38 -4.20
N VAL A 248 -9.48 18.80 -3.34
CA VAL A 248 -9.74 17.51 -2.72
C VAL A 248 -10.95 17.58 -1.79
N LYS A 249 -11.00 18.61 -0.92
CA LYS A 249 -12.11 18.80 0.03
C LYS A 249 -13.46 18.98 -0.66
N ASN A 250 -13.48 19.57 -1.85
CA ASN A 250 -14.70 19.85 -2.62
C ASN A 250 -15.01 18.83 -3.71
N ALA A 251 -14.26 17.73 -3.80
CA ALA A 251 -14.48 16.71 -4.84
C ALA A 251 -15.80 15.95 -4.61
N ASP A 252 -16.59 15.77 -5.67
CA ASP A 252 -17.85 15.01 -5.62
C ASP A 252 -17.57 13.50 -5.60
N MET A 253 -17.74 12.90 -4.42
CA MET A 253 -17.56 11.47 -4.19
C MET A 253 -18.87 10.67 -4.21
N SER A 254 -20.00 11.30 -4.51
CA SER A 254 -21.34 10.70 -4.34
C SER A 254 -21.57 9.40 -5.13
N LYS A 255 -20.81 9.19 -6.21
CA LYS A 255 -20.92 8.02 -7.10
C LYS A 255 -19.86 6.94 -6.87
N SER A 256 -18.90 7.21 -5.98
CA SER A 256 -17.77 6.32 -5.72
C SER A 256 -18.04 5.52 -4.44
N ASP A 257 -17.77 4.22 -4.45
CA ASP A 257 -17.67 3.46 -3.20
C ASP A 257 -16.37 3.87 -2.48
N LEU A 258 -15.30 3.99 -3.27
CA LEU A 258 -13.94 4.26 -2.85
C LEU A 258 -13.27 5.24 -3.81
N ALA A 259 -12.32 6.05 -3.33
CA ALA A 259 -11.43 6.83 -4.20
C ALA A 259 -9.99 6.88 -3.67
N LEU A 260 -9.01 6.80 -4.56
CA LEU A 260 -7.57 6.91 -4.24
C LEU A 260 -6.77 7.38 -5.45
N PHE A 261 -5.51 7.75 -5.26
CA PHE A 261 -4.61 8.04 -6.37
C PHE A 261 -4.07 6.75 -6.98
N LYS A 262 -4.42 6.48 -8.26
CA LYS A 262 -3.83 5.37 -9.01
C LYS A 262 -2.52 5.82 -9.65
N VAL A 263 -1.47 5.02 -9.51
CA VAL A 263 -0.18 5.28 -10.14
C VAL A 263 -0.11 4.48 -11.43
N THR A 264 -0.44 5.15 -12.53
CA THR A 264 -0.54 4.51 -13.85
C THR A 264 0.82 4.21 -14.51
N LYS A 265 1.94 4.69 -13.94
CA LYS A 265 3.28 4.61 -14.54
C LYS A 265 4.26 3.69 -13.81
N THR A 266 3.84 3.03 -12.73
CA THR A 266 4.70 2.11 -11.98
C THR A 266 4.42 0.66 -12.34
N ILE A 267 5.48 -0.15 -12.33
CA ILE A 267 5.44 -1.61 -12.44
C ILE A 267 5.52 -2.30 -11.10
N ASN A 268 5.90 -1.56 -10.05
CA ASN A 268 5.92 -2.12 -8.73
C ASN A 268 4.46 -2.26 -8.30
N PRO A 269 3.94 -3.48 -8.11
CA PRO A 269 2.55 -3.66 -7.74
C PRO A 269 2.20 -3.00 -6.40
N LEU A 270 3.21 -2.72 -5.57
CA LEU A 270 3.08 -1.95 -4.33
C LEU A 270 2.82 -0.47 -4.54
N GLU A 271 3.20 0.06 -5.70
CA GLU A 271 3.07 1.47 -6.01
C GLU A 271 1.84 1.76 -6.86
N ILE A 272 1.10 0.74 -7.35
CA ILE A 272 -0.07 0.91 -8.24
C ILE A 272 -1.14 1.84 -7.63
N MET A 273 -1.19 1.91 -6.30
CA MET A 273 -2.04 2.84 -5.57
C MET A 273 -1.25 3.55 -4.49
N HIS A 274 -1.55 4.82 -4.27
CA HIS A 274 -0.98 5.59 -3.18
C HIS A 274 -2.05 5.81 -2.11
N LEU A 275 -1.80 5.33 -0.89
CA LEU A 275 -2.76 5.38 0.23
C LEU A 275 -2.51 6.52 1.23
N SER A 276 -1.68 7.50 0.89
CA SER A 276 -1.56 8.70 1.74
C SER A 276 -2.85 9.50 1.82
N LEU A 277 -3.75 9.33 0.86
CA LEU A 277 -5.09 9.86 0.88
C LEU A 277 -6.02 8.89 0.14
N SER A 278 -7.11 8.51 0.80
CA SER A 278 -8.18 7.73 0.21
C SER A 278 -9.53 8.17 0.77
N TYR A 279 -10.60 7.92 0.03
CA TYR A 279 -11.98 8.16 0.44
C TYR A 279 -12.74 6.84 0.49
N VAL A 280 -13.61 6.71 1.49
CA VAL A 280 -14.49 5.56 1.67
C VAL A 280 -15.90 6.06 1.97
N ASN A 281 -16.84 5.67 1.11
CA ASN A 281 -18.24 6.09 1.19
C ASN A 281 -19.05 5.20 2.17
N GLN A 282 -20.28 5.59 2.51
CA GLN A 282 -21.19 4.86 3.39
C GLN A 282 -21.99 3.75 2.67
N THR A 283 -21.57 3.33 1.48
CA THR A 283 -22.25 2.25 0.74
C THR A 283 -21.97 0.89 1.40
N GLU A 284 -22.88 -0.07 1.23
CA GLU A 284 -22.69 -1.43 1.74
C GLU A 284 -21.41 -2.09 1.21
N ARG A 285 -21.01 -1.79 -0.02
CA ARG A 285 -19.78 -2.31 -0.62
C ARG A 285 -18.54 -1.71 0.02
N ALA A 286 -18.54 -0.40 0.27
CA ALA A 286 -17.44 0.29 0.95
C ALA A 286 -17.31 -0.14 2.42
N LYS A 287 -18.43 -0.37 3.13
CA LYS A 287 -18.41 -0.95 4.48
C LYS A 287 -17.84 -2.36 4.49
N ARG A 288 -18.28 -3.21 3.55
CA ARG A 288 -17.73 -4.56 3.38
C ARG A 288 -16.23 -4.52 3.06
N PHE A 289 -15.79 -3.58 2.23
CA PHE A 289 -14.39 -3.32 1.96
C PHE A 289 -13.62 -3.04 3.26
N MET A 290 -14.10 -2.12 4.09
CA MET A 290 -13.43 -1.77 5.35
C MET A 290 -13.38 -2.91 6.36
N ASP A 291 -14.43 -3.73 6.44
CA ASP A 291 -14.44 -4.93 7.30
C ASP A 291 -13.38 -5.94 6.85
N ILE A 292 -13.29 -6.23 5.54
CA ILE A 292 -12.28 -7.14 4.98
C ILE A 292 -10.87 -6.60 5.23
N LEU A 293 -10.64 -5.32 4.91
CA LEU A 293 -9.34 -4.66 5.11
C LEU A 293 -8.94 -4.68 6.58
N GLY A 294 -9.86 -4.30 7.48
CA GLY A 294 -9.62 -4.28 8.92
C GLY A 294 -9.27 -5.65 9.48
N ARG A 295 -10.00 -6.71 9.11
CA ARG A 295 -9.70 -8.09 9.53
C ARG A 295 -8.36 -8.57 9.00
N TYR A 296 -8.06 -8.27 7.74
CA TYR A 296 -6.77 -8.60 7.12
C TYR A 296 -5.62 -7.94 7.89
N LEU A 297 -5.71 -6.63 8.17
CA LEU A 297 -4.68 -5.90 8.91
C LEU A 297 -4.53 -6.43 10.34
N THR A 298 -5.64 -6.72 11.01
CA THR A 298 -5.63 -7.31 12.36
C THR A 298 -4.95 -8.69 12.36
N ALA A 299 -5.32 -9.56 11.43
CA ALA A 299 -4.71 -10.88 11.29
C ALA A 299 -3.21 -10.76 10.99
N PHE A 300 -2.84 -9.87 10.07
CA PHE A 300 -1.45 -9.63 9.70
C PHE A 300 -0.63 -9.18 10.91
N LEU A 301 -1.06 -8.11 11.59
CA LEU A 301 -0.36 -7.54 12.73
C LEU A 301 -0.26 -8.51 13.91
N ALA A 302 -1.29 -9.34 14.14
CA ALA A 302 -1.26 -10.37 15.17
C ALA A 302 -0.34 -11.55 14.83
N SER A 303 -0.20 -11.88 13.55
CA SER A 303 0.53 -13.07 13.11
C SER A 303 2.05 -12.92 13.08
N SER A 304 2.58 -11.70 13.17
CA SER A 304 4.00 -11.50 12.97
C SER A 304 4.63 -10.32 13.74
N PRO A 305 5.10 -10.56 14.97
CA PRO A 305 5.87 -9.57 15.74
C PRO A 305 7.27 -9.31 15.17
N ALA A 306 7.74 -10.09 14.19
CA ALA A 306 9.12 -10.04 13.70
C ALA A 306 9.32 -9.33 12.35
N TYR A 307 8.30 -8.63 11.83
CA TYR A 307 8.46 -7.84 10.59
C TYR A 307 8.34 -6.34 10.90
N ASP A 308 9.38 -5.79 11.51
CA ASP A 308 9.53 -4.35 11.76
C ASP A 308 9.55 -3.48 10.48
N GLU A 309 9.50 -4.07 9.28
CA GLU A 309 9.70 -3.34 8.02
C GLU A 309 8.84 -3.87 6.86
N SER A 310 7.62 -4.36 7.11
CA SER A 310 6.72 -4.68 5.99
C SER A 310 6.01 -3.42 5.47
N TRP A 311 6.78 -2.56 4.82
CA TRP A 311 6.24 -1.38 4.14
C TRP A 311 5.13 -1.76 3.16
N GLY A 312 4.04 -1.00 3.15
CA GLY A 312 2.96 -1.11 2.16
C GLY A 312 1.96 -2.25 2.41
N ILE A 313 1.88 -2.78 3.63
CA ILE A 313 0.85 -3.77 3.99
C ILE A 313 -0.56 -3.24 3.78
N ASP A 314 -0.79 -1.98 4.15
CA ASP A 314 -2.06 -1.29 3.95
C ASP A 314 -2.40 -1.18 2.45
N GLN A 315 -1.43 -0.82 1.61
CA GLN A 315 -1.58 -0.76 0.15
C GLN A 315 -1.99 -2.12 -0.46
N LEU A 316 -1.37 -3.21 -0.02
CA LEU A 316 -1.69 -4.56 -0.49
C LEU A 316 -3.04 -5.06 0.03
N GLY A 317 -3.31 -4.77 1.31
CA GLY A 317 -4.60 -5.06 1.92
C GLY A 317 -5.73 -4.40 1.15
N TYR A 318 -5.52 -3.15 0.72
CA TYR A 318 -6.49 -2.39 -0.05
C TYR A 318 -6.82 -3.05 -1.38
N LEU A 319 -5.80 -3.42 -2.19
CA LEU A 319 -6.04 -4.10 -3.47
C LEU A 319 -6.87 -5.37 -3.31
N THR A 320 -6.55 -6.13 -2.26
CA THR A 320 -7.22 -7.40 -2.00
C THR A 320 -8.65 -7.19 -1.51
N ALA A 321 -8.86 -6.22 -0.63
CA ALA A 321 -10.18 -5.85 -0.14
C ALA A 321 -11.08 -5.28 -1.25
N GLU A 322 -10.54 -4.51 -2.19
CA GLU A 322 -11.27 -3.99 -3.36
C GLU A 322 -11.85 -5.17 -4.16
N THR A 323 -10.96 -6.10 -4.52
CA THR A 323 -11.31 -7.30 -5.29
C THR A 323 -12.40 -8.13 -4.60
N LEU A 324 -12.25 -8.36 -3.29
CA LEU A 324 -13.18 -9.22 -2.54
C LEU A 324 -14.51 -8.54 -2.23
N SER A 325 -14.52 -7.22 -2.02
CA SER A 325 -15.70 -6.44 -1.66
C SER A 325 -16.61 -6.16 -2.86
N GLY A 326 -16.04 -6.05 -4.06
CA GLY A 326 -16.73 -5.59 -5.27
C GLY A 326 -17.00 -4.08 -5.26
N ALA A 327 -16.32 -3.33 -4.39
CA ALA A 327 -16.41 -1.87 -4.33
C ALA A 327 -15.78 -1.24 -5.59
N GLY A 328 -16.45 -0.24 -6.17
CA GLY A 328 -15.89 0.54 -7.28
C GLY A 328 -14.89 1.59 -6.78
N VAL A 329 -13.65 1.53 -7.29
CA VAL A 329 -12.61 2.53 -7.00
C VAL A 329 -12.48 3.55 -8.12
N SER A 330 -12.80 4.79 -7.79
CA SER A 330 -12.53 5.96 -8.64
C SER A 330 -11.10 6.47 -8.45
N ASP A 331 -10.52 7.04 -9.51
CA ASP A 331 -9.21 7.67 -9.44
C ASP A 331 -9.33 9.13 -8.99
N LEU A 332 -8.64 9.49 -7.90
CA LEU A 332 -8.60 10.88 -7.40
C LEU A 332 -7.98 11.83 -8.41
N HIS A 333 -7.09 11.36 -9.29
CA HIS A 333 -6.55 12.22 -10.34
C HIS A 333 -7.66 12.73 -11.27
N GLU A 334 -8.61 11.86 -11.63
CA GLU A 334 -9.75 12.20 -12.48
C GLU A 334 -10.78 13.09 -11.75
N LEU A 335 -10.99 12.83 -10.45
CA LEU A 335 -12.01 13.52 -9.66
C LEU A 335 -11.57 14.91 -9.18
N CYS A 336 -10.32 15.05 -8.76
CA CYS A 336 -9.83 16.27 -8.11
C CYS A 336 -9.06 17.18 -9.07
N GLN A 337 -8.74 16.71 -10.30
CA GLN A 337 -7.79 17.36 -11.22
C GLN A 337 -6.45 17.70 -10.55
N ALA A 338 -6.09 16.96 -9.50
CA ALA A 338 -4.86 17.12 -8.75
C ALA A 338 -3.87 16.05 -9.22
N GLU A 339 -2.63 16.44 -9.52
CA GLU A 339 -1.59 15.45 -9.79
C GLU A 339 -1.09 14.86 -8.47
N LEU A 340 -0.81 13.55 -8.47
CA LEU A 340 -0.10 12.91 -7.35
C LEU A 340 1.24 13.62 -7.07
N ALA A 341 1.86 14.19 -8.11
CA ALA A 341 3.09 14.97 -7.99
C ALA A 341 2.91 16.22 -7.11
N ASP A 342 1.78 16.92 -7.22
CA ASP A 342 1.48 18.07 -6.36
C ASP A 342 1.30 17.61 -4.91
N PHE A 343 0.70 16.43 -4.72
CA PHE A 343 0.55 15.82 -3.40
C PHE A 343 1.89 15.40 -2.78
N GLN A 344 2.78 14.82 -3.59
CA GLN A 344 4.11 14.38 -3.15
C GLN A 344 5.07 15.55 -2.90
N GLN A 345 4.98 16.63 -3.69
CA GLN A 345 5.75 17.87 -3.45
C GLN A 345 5.30 18.59 -2.18
N ASN A 346 4.05 18.40 -1.76
CA ASN A 346 3.51 18.95 -0.52
C ASN A 346 3.74 18.04 0.71
N GLN A 347 4.44 16.92 0.57
CA GLN A 347 4.89 16.15 1.73
C GLN A 347 6.04 16.91 2.39
N SER A 348 5.83 17.28 3.66
CA SER A 348 6.68 18.21 4.41
C SER A 348 8.02 17.63 4.88
N SER A 349 8.39 16.41 4.47
CA SER A 349 9.62 15.73 4.89
C SER A 349 10.23 14.88 3.78
N SER A 350 11.56 14.78 3.76
CA SER A 350 12.29 13.89 2.85
C SER A 350 12.08 12.41 3.22
N PHE A 351 12.36 11.49 2.29
CA PHE A 351 12.31 10.06 2.59
C PHE A 351 13.23 9.68 3.78
N GLU A 352 14.43 10.28 3.84
CA GLU A 352 15.41 10.07 4.91
C GLU A 352 14.88 10.59 6.26
N GLU A 353 14.29 11.79 6.29
CA GLU A 353 13.67 12.34 7.50
C GLU A 353 12.50 11.47 7.97
N LYS A 354 11.67 10.96 7.05
CA LYS A 354 10.59 10.02 7.39
C LYS A 354 11.13 8.69 7.93
N TYR A 355 12.25 8.22 7.41
CA TYR A 355 12.88 7.00 7.90
C TYR A 355 13.41 7.20 9.33
N ASP A 356 14.16 8.27 9.56
CA ASP A 356 14.74 8.58 10.87
C ASP A 356 13.65 8.76 11.94
N LEU A 357 12.60 9.54 11.66
CA LEU A 357 11.48 9.76 12.58
C LEU A 357 10.72 8.47 12.96
N ARG A 358 10.78 7.44 12.12
CA ARG A 358 10.15 6.14 12.40
C ARG A 358 11.03 5.24 13.26
N MET A 359 12.35 5.40 13.13
CA MET A 359 13.34 4.64 13.91
C MET A 359 13.61 5.23 15.29
N GLU A 360 13.28 6.51 15.49
CA GLU A 360 13.40 7.21 16.78
C GLU A 360 12.30 6.84 17.82
N GLY A 361 11.37 5.97 17.44
CA GLY A 361 10.24 5.52 18.27
C GLY A 361 10.58 4.36 19.20
#